data_AF-A0A2N2Z0G1-F1
#
_entry.id   AF-A0A2N2Z0G1-F1
#
_cell.length_a   1.000
_cell.length_b   1.000
_cell.length_c   1.000
_cell.angle_alpha   90.00
_cell.angle_beta   90.00
_cell.angle_gamma   90.00
#
_symmetry.space_group_name_H-M   'P 1'
#
loop_
_entity.id
_entity.type
_entity.pdbx_description
1 polymer ?
#
loop_
_entity_poly.entity_id
_entity_poly.type
_entity_poly.pdbx_seq_one_letter_code
_entity_poly.pdbx_strand_id
1 'polypeptide(L)'
;LTPDQNRRRNRYSYYSDLNGRYVVTLERSNQSQIEADYVWTYFTLTTPIELDEGKGVYLFGEITGWQLSPDNKMTYSYTRGAYELRLLLKQGAYSYRYVVANEKTGEVDVNHFEGSHFDTENSYMVMVYFKPLGARYERVVGYSKLSTQR
;
A
#
# COMPACT_ATOMS: atom_id res chain seq x y z
N LEU A 1 -4.27 -15.48 3.83
CA LEU A 1 -3.21 -15.33 2.81
C LEU A 1 -2.00 -16.15 3.25
N THR A 2 -1.07 -16.45 2.35
CA THR A 2 0.25 -16.99 2.76
C THR A 2 0.97 -15.92 3.59
N PRO A 3 1.65 -16.27 4.70
CA PRO A 3 2.40 -15.30 5.48
C PRO A 3 3.49 -14.63 4.64
N ASP A 4 3.51 -13.29 4.68
CA ASP A 4 4.53 -12.47 4.06
C ASP A 4 5.79 -12.42 4.94
N GLN A 5 6.93 -12.16 4.32
CA GLN A 5 8.23 -12.04 5.00
C GLN A 5 8.86 -10.70 4.65
N ASN A 6 9.77 -10.22 5.52
CA ASN A 6 10.58 -9.04 5.22
C ASN A 6 11.46 -9.28 4.00
N ARG A 7 11.33 -8.45 2.96
CA ARG A 7 12.05 -8.55 1.69
C ARG A 7 13.17 -7.52 1.53
N ARG A 8 13.41 -6.66 2.53
CA ARG A 8 14.38 -5.57 2.47
C ARG A 8 15.79 -6.00 2.05
N ARG A 9 16.23 -7.20 2.43
CA ARG A 9 17.56 -7.75 2.10
C ARG A 9 17.56 -8.68 0.88
N ASN A 10 16.41 -8.94 0.28
CA ASN A 10 16.31 -9.81 -0.87
C ASN A 10 16.82 -9.07 -2.13
N ARG A 11 17.38 -9.85 -3.06
CA ARG A 11 17.68 -9.32 -4.40
C ARG A 11 16.38 -8.95 -5.09
N TYR A 12 16.42 -7.92 -5.93
CA TYR A 12 15.26 -7.53 -6.72
C TYR A 12 14.77 -8.71 -7.56
N SER A 13 13.46 -8.91 -7.56
CA SER A 13 12.76 -9.84 -8.44
C SER A 13 11.57 -9.08 -9.00
N TYR A 14 11.41 -9.12 -10.32
CA TYR A 14 10.26 -8.50 -10.96
C TYR A 14 8.98 -9.22 -10.53
N TYR A 15 8.05 -8.45 -9.98
CA TYR A 15 6.68 -8.88 -9.70
C TYR A 15 5.75 -7.86 -10.36
N SER A 16 4.91 -8.32 -11.28
CA SER A 16 3.89 -7.46 -11.86
C SER A 16 2.88 -7.08 -10.79
N ASP A 17 2.69 -5.78 -10.58
CA ASP A 17 1.75 -5.23 -9.62
C ASP A 17 0.84 -4.17 -10.26
N LEU A 18 -0.10 -3.65 -9.48
CA LEU A 18 -1.00 -2.58 -9.89
C LEU A 18 -0.57 -1.21 -9.30
N ASN A 19 0.70 -1.03 -8.93
CA ASN A 19 1.23 0.14 -8.23
C ASN A 19 0.39 0.50 -6.99
N GLY A 20 0.07 -0.50 -6.17
CA GLY A 20 -0.76 -0.38 -4.95
C GLY A 20 -2.26 -0.17 -5.20
N ARG A 21 -2.73 -0.28 -6.44
CA ARG A 21 -4.17 -0.26 -6.77
C ARG A 21 -4.85 -1.61 -6.54
N TYR A 22 -6.16 -1.62 -6.66
CA TYR A 22 -6.95 -2.85 -6.69
C TYR A 22 -7.98 -2.89 -7.81
N VAL A 23 -8.38 -4.11 -8.17
CA VAL A 23 -9.42 -4.36 -9.15
C VAL A 23 -10.40 -5.37 -8.56
N VAL A 24 -11.65 -4.95 -8.35
CA VAL A 24 -12.75 -5.84 -8.01
C VAL A 24 -13.06 -6.69 -9.24
N THR A 25 -12.92 -8.00 -9.11
CA THR A 25 -13.16 -8.93 -10.21
C THR A 25 -13.64 -10.27 -9.68
N LEU A 26 -14.51 -10.90 -10.47
CA LEU A 26 -15.10 -12.20 -10.21
C LEU A 26 -14.93 -13.06 -11.46
N GLU A 27 -14.53 -14.31 -11.30
CA GLU A 27 -14.50 -15.24 -12.41
C GLU A 27 -15.94 -15.47 -12.93
N ARG A 28 -16.14 -15.35 -14.25
CA ARG A 28 -17.44 -15.54 -14.93
C ARG A 28 -18.54 -14.51 -14.60
N SER A 29 -18.16 -13.31 -14.18
CA SER A 29 -19.08 -12.19 -13.98
C SER A 29 -18.74 -11.03 -14.91
N ASN A 30 -19.76 -10.46 -15.57
CA ASN A 30 -19.64 -9.19 -16.30
C ASN A 30 -20.01 -7.98 -15.43
N GLN A 31 -20.49 -8.21 -14.21
CA GLN A 31 -20.94 -7.19 -13.27
C GLN A 31 -20.30 -7.37 -11.89
N SER A 32 -18.98 -7.61 -11.86
CA SER A 32 -18.24 -7.86 -10.61
C SER A 32 -18.40 -6.76 -9.57
N GLN A 33 -18.70 -5.52 -9.99
CA GLN A 33 -18.93 -4.39 -9.08
C GLN A 33 -20.17 -4.56 -8.19
N ILE A 34 -21.18 -5.33 -8.60
CA ILE A 34 -22.39 -5.58 -7.80
C ILE A 34 -22.50 -7.05 -7.35
N GLU A 35 -21.86 -7.97 -8.06
CA GLU A 35 -21.91 -9.41 -7.76
C GLU A 35 -20.80 -9.88 -6.80
N ALA A 36 -19.71 -9.12 -6.65
CA ALA A 36 -18.61 -9.55 -5.78
C ALA A 36 -18.97 -9.44 -4.30
N ASP A 37 -18.71 -10.53 -3.59
CA ASP A 37 -18.94 -10.62 -2.15
C ASP A 37 -17.78 -10.05 -1.35
N TYR A 38 -18.05 -9.76 -0.08
CA TYR A 38 -17.05 -9.38 0.90
C TYR A 38 -16.56 -10.58 1.68
N VAL A 39 -15.24 -10.69 1.82
CA VAL A 39 -14.56 -11.76 2.54
C VAL A 39 -13.60 -11.20 3.58
N TRP A 40 -13.56 -11.84 4.74
CA TRP A 40 -12.55 -11.55 5.75
C TRP A 40 -11.19 -12.04 5.28
N THR A 41 -10.29 -11.10 5.03
CA THR A 41 -8.93 -11.37 4.58
C THR A 41 -7.96 -11.17 5.74
N TYR A 42 -7.15 -12.18 6.01
CA TYR A 42 -6.15 -12.19 7.05
C TYR A 42 -4.77 -11.97 6.44
N PHE A 43 -4.15 -10.86 6.83
CA PHE A 43 -2.79 -10.46 6.50
C PHE A 43 -1.86 -10.87 7.64
N THR A 44 -0.71 -11.42 7.28
CA THR A 44 0.28 -11.89 8.24
C THR A 44 1.65 -11.53 7.72
N LEU A 45 2.40 -10.76 8.49
CA LEU A 45 3.79 -10.40 8.20
C LEU A 45 4.70 -11.01 9.27
N THR A 46 5.47 -12.02 8.90
CA THR A 46 6.39 -12.70 9.80
C THR A 46 7.63 -11.86 10.04
N THR A 47 7.84 -11.46 11.29
CA THR A 47 8.97 -10.67 11.75
C THR A 47 9.37 -11.15 13.14
N PRO A 48 10.58 -11.69 13.34
CA PRO A 48 10.94 -12.37 14.59
C PRO A 48 10.99 -11.44 15.80
N ILE A 49 11.05 -10.12 15.59
CA ILE A 49 11.15 -9.11 16.63
C ILE A 49 10.12 -8.02 16.30
N GLU A 50 9.39 -7.59 17.32
CA GLU A 50 8.54 -6.40 17.25
C GLU A 50 9.39 -5.15 17.03
N LEU A 51 8.86 -4.16 16.34
CA LEU A 51 9.50 -2.86 16.19
C LEU A 51 9.59 -2.12 17.52
N ASP A 52 10.56 -1.20 17.61
CA ASP A 52 10.76 -0.35 18.80
C ASP A 52 9.49 0.41 19.20
N GLU A 53 9.36 0.70 20.50
CA GLU A 53 8.23 1.45 21.04
C GLU A 53 7.95 2.76 20.28
N GLY A 54 6.68 2.95 19.91
CA GLY A 54 6.22 4.10 19.14
C GLY A 54 6.28 3.91 17.62
N LYS A 55 6.71 2.75 17.12
CA LYS A 55 6.58 2.37 15.70
C LYS A 55 5.37 1.44 15.51
N GLY A 56 4.46 1.83 14.64
CA GLY A 56 3.35 0.99 14.20
C GLY A 56 3.59 0.43 12.80
N VAL A 57 3.15 -0.80 12.55
CA VAL A 57 3.11 -1.40 11.21
C VAL A 57 1.71 -1.25 10.64
N TYR A 58 1.61 -0.80 9.40
CA TYR A 58 0.35 -0.54 8.73
C TYR A 58 0.32 -1.22 7.37
N LEU A 59 -0.85 -1.73 7.00
CA LEU A 59 -1.14 -2.16 5.64
C LEU A 59 -1.47 -0.94 4.78
N PHE A 60 -0.78 -0.77 3.66
CA PHE A 60 -0.83 0.45 2.86
C PHE A 60 -1.09 0.16 1.38
N GLY A 61 -1.99 0.93 0.78
CA GLY A 61 -2.35 0.87 -0.63
C GLY A 61 -3.64 1.63 -0.91
N GLU A 62 -4.16 1.52 -2.14
CA GLU A 62 -5.47 2.05 -2.50
C GLU A 62 -6.60 1.41 -1.68
N ILE A 63 -6.38 0.18 -1.20
CA ILE A 63 -7.28 -0.52 -0.27
C ILE A 63 -7.57 0.24 1.03
N THR A 64 -6.64 1.09 1.47
CA THR A 64 -6.77 1.91 2.66
C THR A 64 -6.92 3.39 2.31
N GLY A 65 -7.20 3.70 1.04
CA GLY A 65 -7.26 5.07 0.54
C GLY A 65 -5.93 5.82 0.65
N TRP A 66 -4.80 5.11 0.69
CA TRP A 66 -3.46 5.68 0.91
C TRP A 66 -3.30 6.39 2.27
N GLN A 67 -4.12 6.01 3.26
CA GLN A 67 -4.10 6.62 4.59
C GLN A 67 -3.62 5.62 5.64
N LEU A 68 -3.07 6.17 6.73
CA LEU A 68 -2.76 5.44 7.96
C LEU A 68 -3.89 5.70 8.95
N SER A 69 -4.58 4.65 9.36
CA SER A 69 -5.69 4.70 10.30
C SER A 69 -5.56 3.56 11.32
N PRO A 70 -6.31 3.60 12.42
CA PRO A 70 -6.36 2.47 13.35
C PRO A 70 -6.85 1.18 12.69
N ASP A 71 -7.69 1.29 11.65
CA ASP A 71 -8.30 0.14 10.98
C ASP A 71 -7.30 -0.68 10.14
N ASN A 72 -6.22 -0.05 9.66
CA ASN A 72 -5.16 -0.74 8.92
C ASN A 72 -3.86 -0.90 9.71
N LYS A 73 -3.88 -0.61 11.01
CA LYS A 73 -2.77 -0.89 11.94
C LYS A 73 -2.72 -2.39 12.24
N MET A 74 -1.57 -3.01 12.03
CA MET A 74 -1.35 -4.40 12.37
C MET A 74 -1.01 -4.57 13.84
N THR A 75 -1.40 -5.70 14.42
CA THR A 75 -1.08 -6.06 15.81
C THR A 75 0.00 -7.12 15.85
N TYR A 76 1.00 -6.94 16.70
CA TYR A 76 2.06 -7.94 16.86
C TYR A 76 1.60 -9.08 17.75
N SER A 77 1.82 -10.31 17.30
CA SER A 77 1.52 -11.52 18.05
C SER A 77 2.83 -12.18 18.48
N TYR A 78 3.20 -12.03 19.76
CA TYR A 78 4.43 -12.61 20.32
C TYR A 78 4.48 -14.14 20.23
N THR A 79 3.33 -14.81 20.29
CA THR A 79 3.25 -16.27 20.18
C THR A 79 3.55 -16.76 18.77
N ARG A 80 3.25 -15.96 17.74
CA ARG A 80 3.46 -16.30 16.34
C ARG A 80 4.69 -15.63 15.72
N GLY A 81 5.28 -14.62 16.39
CA GLY A 81 6.37 -13.83 15.86
C GLY A 81 5.98 -13.13 14.55
N ALA A 82 4.78 -12.55 14.52
CA ALA A 82 4.22 -11.95 13.32
C ALA A 82 3.26 -10.80 13.63
N TYR A 83 3.19 -9.84 12.71
CA TYR A 83 2.13 -8.85 12.66
C TYR A 83 0.90 -9.43 11.95
N GLU A 84 -0.28 -9.21 12.52
CA GLU A 84 -1.54 -9.70 12.01
C GLU A 84 -2.55 -8.56 11.82
N LEU A 85 -3.33 -8.64 10.75
CA LEU A 85 -4.44 -7.73 10.50
C LEU A 85 -5.54 -8.47 9.76
N ARG A 86 -6.78 -8.15 10.08
CA ARG A 86 -7.95 -8.66 9.36
C ARG A 86 -8.76 -7.51 8.78
N LEU A 87 -8.96 -7.51 7.47
CA LEU A 87 -9.81 -6.55 6.76
C LEU A 87 -10.94 -7.25 6.03
N LEU A 88 -12.08 -6.59 5.95
CA LEU A 88 -13.20 -7.03 5.11
C LEU A 88 -13.00 -6.46 3.71
N LEU A 89 -12.69 -7.31 2.73
CA LEU A 89 -12.39 -6.90 1.36
C LEU A 89 -13.37 -7.51 0.39
N LYS A 90 -13.68 -6.78 -0.68
CA LYS A 90 -14.47 -7.30 -1.79
C LYS A 90 -13.62 -8.32 -2.57
N GLN A 91 -14.22 -9.26 -3.27
CA GLN A 91 -13.45 -10.18 -4.11
C GLN A 91 -12.74 -9.41 -5.25
N GLY A 92 -11.45 -9.70 -5.46
CA GLY A 92 -10.65 -9.03 -6.48
C GLY A 92 -9.15 -9.24 -6.30
N ALA A 93 -8.40 -8.52 -7.13
CA ALA A 93 -6.94 -8.45 -7.07
C ALA A 93 -6.51 -7.17 -6.35
N TYR A 94 -5.59 -7.30 -5.39
CA TYR A 94 -5.19 -6.22 -4.50
C TYR A 94 -3.67 -6.11 -4.44
N SER A 95 -3.13 -4.95 -4.79
CA SER A 95 -1.73 -4.60 -4.47
C SER A 95 -1.69 -3.86 -3.14
N TYR A 96 -0.82 -4.32 -2.25
CA TYR A 96 -0.61 -3.73 -0.93
C TYR A 96 0.87 -3.82 -0.57
N ARG A 97 1.28 -3.02 0.42
CA ARG A 97 2.60 -3.11 1.05
C ARG A 97 2.51 -2.85 2.54
N TYR A 98 3.57 -3.19 3.27
CA TYR A 98 3.70 -2.89 4.69
C TYR A 98 4.57 -1.64 4.89
N VAL A 99 4.06 -0.68 5.66
CA VAL A 99 4.79 0.54 6.01
C VAL A 99 4.93 0.68 7.52
N VAL A 100 6.01 1.32 7.94
CA VAL A 100 6.25 1.61 9.35
C VAL A 100 6.04 3.08 9.59
N ALA A 101 5.21 3.43 10.56
CA ALA A 101 5.00 4.82 10.96
C ALA A 101 5.47 5.03 12.40
N ASN A 102 6.20 6.12 12.63
CA ASN A 102 6.50 6.60 13.96
C ASN A 102 5.32 7.42 14.47
N GLU A 103 4.62 6.90 15.47
CA GLU A 103 3.38 7.49 15.99
C GLU A 103 3.62 8.78 16.78
N LYS A 104 4.86 9.01 17.22
CA LYS A 104 5.25 10.24 17.93
C LYS A 104 5.60 11.38 16.95
N THR A 105 6.25 11.07 15.83
CA THR A 105 6.73 12.08 14.87
C THR A 105 5.86 12.21 13.63
N GLY A 106 5.02 11.21 13.34
CA GLY A 106 4.26 11.12 12.09
C GLY A 106 5.11 10.72 10.87
N GLU A 107 6.38 10.37 11.07
CA GLU A 107 7.27 9.95 9.98
C GLU A 107 6.91 8.55 9.49
N VAL A 108 6.85 8.37 8.17
CA VAL A 108 6.48 7.10 7.53
C VAL A 108 7.65 6.54 6.73
N ASP A 109 8.16 5.38 7.15
CA ASP A 109 9.16 4.60 6.44
C ASP A 109 8.47 3.52 5.59
N VAL A 110 8.44 3.79 4.29
CA VAL A 110 7.83 2.89 3.28
C VAL A 110 8.78 1.78 2.82
N ASN A 111 10.07 1.85 3.16
CA ASN A 111 11.10 0.93 2.67
C ASN A 111 11.52 -0.09 3.74
N HIS A 112 10.97 0.00 4.95
CA HIS A 112 11.39 -0.81 6.09
C HIS A 112 11.34 -2.32 5.84
N PHE A 113 10.26 -2.78 5.19
CA PHE A 113 10.02 -4.19 4.87
C PHE A 113 10.23 -4.52 3.39
N GLU A 114 9.89 -3.59 2.49
CA GLU A 114 9.96 -3.81 1.03
C GLU A 114 11.37 -3.55 0.46
N GLY A 115 12.18 -2.72 1.11
CA GLY A 115 13.46 -2.25 0.58
C GLY A 115 13.31 -1.12 -0.43
N SER A 116 14.39 -0.81 -1.15
CA SER A 116 14.42 0.21 -2.19
C SER A 116 15.37 -0.25 -3.30
N HIS A 117 14.80 -0.50 -4.48
CA HIS A 117 15.50 -1.01 -5.66
C HIS A 117 15.21 -0.09 -6.84
N PHE A 118 16.24 0.24 -7.62
CA PHE A 118 16.10 1.19 -8.74
C PHE A 118 15.36 0.60 -9.95
N ASP A 119 15.35 -0.72 -10.08
CA ASP A 119 14.68 -1.46 -11.15
C ASP A 119 13.15 -1.53 -10.97
N THR A 120 12.62 -1.06 -9.83
CA THR A 120 11.19 -1.11 -9.52
C THR A 120 10.41 -0.20 -10.47
N GLU A 121 9.39 -0.77 -11.10
CA GLU A 121 8.41 -0.01 -11.88
C GLU A 121 7.60 0.90 -10.96
N ASN A 122 7.63 2.20 -11.24
CA ASN A 122 6.85 3.19 -10.53
C ASN A 122 6.21 4.14 -11.54
N SER A 123 4.97 4.53 -11.27
CA SER A 123 4.31 5.58 -12.03
C SER A 123 4.32 6.92 -11.30
N TYR A 124 4.75 7.96 -12.01
CA TYR A 124 4.82 9.33 -11.52
C TYR A 124 3.80 10.20 -12.25
N MET A 125 3.13 11.06 -11.51
CA MET A 125 2.19 12.04 -12.07
C MET A 125 2.71 13.44 -11.75
N VAL A 126 2.99 14.21 -12.81
CA VAL A 126 3.44 15.59 -12.72
C VAL A 126 2.24 16.49 -13.01
N MET A 127 1.91 17.39 -12.09
CA MET A 127 0.85 18.39 -12.26
C MET A 127 1.47 19.78 -12.22
N VAL A 128 1.13 20.62 -13.20
CA VAL A 128 1.61 22.00 -13.29
C VAL A 128 0.49 22.92 -12.86
N TYR A 129 0.74 23.68 -11.79
CA TYR A 129 -0.18 24.67 -11.26
C TYR A 129 0.25 26.08 -11.65
N PHE A 130 -0.71 26.93 -12.01
CA PHE A 130 -0.49 28.33 -12.32
C PHE A 130 -1.50 29.22 -11.61
N LYS A 131 -1.00 30.26 -10.95
CA LYS A 131 -1.80 31.27 -10.27
C LYS A 131 -1.43 32.66 -10.80
N PRO A 132 -2.24 33.27 -11.69
CA PRO A 132 -1.99 34.63 -12.13
C PRO A 132 -2.22 35.64 -11.01
N LEU A 133 -1.60 36.82 -11.11
CA LEU A 133 -1.82 37.94 -10.19
C LEU A 133 -3.32 38.31 -10.15
N GLY A 134 -3.88 38.40 -8.95
CA GLY A 134 -5.31 38.66 -8.74
C GLY A 134 -6.23 37.44 -8.80
N ALA A 135 -5.71 36.24 -9.08
CA ALA A 135 -6.51 35.02 -9.07
C ALA A 135 -6.90 34.58 -7.65
N ARG A 136 -8.14 34.11 -7.52
CA ARG A 136 -8.69 33.58 -6.26
C ARG A 136 -8.31 32.12 -5.99
N TYR A 137 -7.81 31.40 -6.99
CA TYR A 137 -7.46 29.99 -6.90
C TYR A 137 -6.32 29.63 -7.85
N GLU A 138 -5.71 28.47 -7.62
CA GLU A 138 -4.64 27.89 -8.44
C GLU A 138 -5.25 26.99 -9.51
N ARG A 139 -4.82 27.14 -10.76
CA ARG A 139 -5.31 26.34 -11.88
C ARG A 139 -4.31 25.25 -12.21
N VAL A 140 -4.77 24.02 -12.41
CA VAL A 140 -3.97 23.00 -13.10
C VAL A 140 -3.95 23.37 -14.58
N VAL A 141 -2.78 23.72 -15.10
CA VAL A 141 -2.58 24.11 -16.51
C VAL A 141 -1.97 22.99 -17.36
N GLY A 142 -1.57 21.89 -16.72
CA GLY A 142 -1.11 20.69 -17.40
C GLY A 142 -0.92 19.54 -16.42
N TYR A 143 -0.98 18.33 -16.95
CA TYR A 143 -0.57 17.14 -16.22
C TYR A 143 0.08 16.14 -17.19
N SER A 144 0.99 15.32 -16.67
CA SER A 144 1.60 14.21 -17.41
C SER A 144 1.82 13.02 -16.49
N LYS A 145 1.66 11.82 -17.04
CA LYS A 145 1.95 10.56 -16.36
C LYS A 145 3.18 9.95 -16.99
N LEU A 146 4.17 9.63 -16.16
CA LEU A 146 5.42 8.99 -16.55
C LEU A 146 5.47 7.60 -15.86
N SER A 147 6.08 6.62 -16.53
CA SER A 147 6.38 5.32 -15.94
C SER A 147 7.86 5.05 -16.10
N THR A 148 8.47 4.35 -15.14
CA THR A 148 9.87 3.88 -15.25
C THR A 148 10.00 2.57 -16.03
N GLN A 149 8.89 1.94 -16.41
CA GLN A 149 8.90 0.88 -17.41
C GLN A 149 9.49 1.40 -18.73
N ARG A 150 10.49 0.68 -19.25
CA ARG A 150 11.02 0.89 -20.60
C ARG A 150 10.13 0.27 -21.65
#